data_AF-A0A1F3C2S6-F1
#
_entry.id   AF-A0A1F3C2S6-F1
#
_cell.length_a   1.000
_cell.length_b   1.000
_cell.length_c   1.000
_cell.angle_alpha   90.00
_cell.angle_beta   90.00
_cell.angle_gamma   90.00
#
_symmetry.space_group_name_H-M   'P 1'
#
loop_
_entity.id
_entity.type
_entity.pdbx_description
1 polymer ?
#
loop_
_entity_poly.entity_id
_entity_poly.type
_entity_poly.pdbx_seq_one_letter_code
_entity_poly.pdbx_strand_id
1 'polypeptide(L)'
;GALRRAARGNQREGELLAQVVTVALKLPAPGVLLPVLASSCAGDPHALDPGEPLASLALRAAAAVAGWTQLPGTAAARRRLWSEVGVDCDPLSAQVLVLGLRLQGDMLLARHLREAAEAGEPRRVTLREAARSEIAVASGTPVFACENPAVVSAAADVHSGRCAALVCLEGVPSTAAMHLLGALAGTGASLRVHADFDWAGLRISALVAQATRAAPWRFGADDYRAALGGGRHGPALSGRPAPSPWDEGLAHAMAGAGVSVPEEQVIEHLLHDLAAT
;
A
#
# COMPACT_ATOMS: atom_id res chain seq x y z
N GLY A 1 -17.27 -5.43 -30.89
CA GLY A 1 -16.92 -5.44 -29.46
C GLY A 1 -15.65 -4.64 -29.21
N ALA A 2 -15.32 -4.33 -27.95
CA ALA A 2 -14.09 -3.61 -27.59
C ALA A 2 -12.82 -4.35 -28.03
N LEU A 3 -12.81 -5.69 -27.91
CA LEU A 3 -11.71 -6.57 -28.37
C LEU A 3 -11.40 -6.39 -29.87
N ARG A 4 -12.43 -6.49 -30.74
CA ARG A 4 -12.34 -6.27 -32.19
C ARG A 4 -11.85 -4.87 -32.59
N ARG A 5 -12.05 -3.86 -31.73
CA ARG A 5 -11.55 -2.49 -31.98
C ARG A 5 -10.10 -2.33 -31.53
N ALA A 6 -9.71 -3.03 -30.46
CA ALA A 6 -8.35 -3.01 -29.93
C ALA A 6 -7.38 -3.83 -30.81
N ALA A 7 -7.80 -4.98 -31.33
CA ALA A 7 -6.97 -5.86 -32.17
C ALA A 7 -6.68 -5.33 -33.60
N ARG A 8 -6.77 -4.02 -33.85
CA ARG A 8 -6.47 -3.43 -35.16
C ARG A 8 -4.94 -3.34 -35.32
N GLY A 9 -4.33 -4.41 -35.83
CA GLY A 9 -2.89 -4.54 -36.11
C GLY A 9 -2.50 -5.99 -36.41
N ASN A 10 -1.19 -6.28 -36.53
CA ASN A 10 -0.65 -7.64 -36.77
C ASN A 10 -0.84 -8.63 -35.60
N GLN A 11 -1.47 -8.20 -34.50
CA GLN A 11 -1.65 -8.99 -33.29
C GLN A 11 -2.97 -9.77 -33.34
N ARG A 12 -2.93 -11.08 -33.04
CA ARG A 12 -4.12 -11.94 -33.11
C ARG A 12 -5.04 -11.68 -31.91
N GLU A 13 -6.35 -11.56 -32.13
CA GLU A 13 -7.36 -11.31 -31.07
C GLU A 13 -7.22 -12.24 -29.86
N GLY A 14 -6.87 -13.52 -30.08
CA GLY A 14 -6.68 -14.50 -29.01
C GLY A 14 -5.44 -14.24 -28.14
N GLU A 15 -4.37 -13.72 -28.72
CA GLU A 15 -3.15 -13.37 -27.99
C GLU A 15 -3.39 -12.16 -27.09
N LEU A 16 -4.05 -11.14 -27.63
CA LEU A 16 -4.42 -9.94 -26.86
C LEU A 16 -5.36 -10.30 -25.70
N LEU A 17 -6.33 -11.19 -25.92
CA LEU A 17 -7.21 -11.67 -24.86
C LEU A 17 -6.43 -12.42 -23.76
N ALA A 18 -5.51 -13.30 -24.15
CA ALA A 18 -4.68 -14.05 -23.20
C ALA A 18 -3.79 -13.11 -22.36
N GLN A 19 -3.22 -12.07 -22.97
CA GLN A 19 -2.44 -11.04 -22.28
C GLN A 19 -3.30 -10.26 -21.27
N VAL A 20 -4.53 -9.87 -21.66
CA VAL A 20 -5.46 -9.17 -20.75
C VAL A 20 -5.85 -10.04 -19.56
N VAL A 21 -6.13 -11.32 -19.79
CA VAL A 21 -6.42 -12.27 -18.70
C VAL A 21 -5.21 -12.42 -17.79
N THR A 22 -4.00 -12.49 -18.35
CA THR A 22 -2.76 -12.55 -17.58
C THR A 22 -2.59 -11.30 -16.71
N VAL A 23 -2.83 -10.11 -17.25
CA VAL A 23 -2.81 -8.87 -16.46
C VAL A 23 -3.87 -8.91 -15.37
N ALA A 24 -5.12 -9.26 -15.69
CA ALA A 24 -6.22 -9.30 -14.73
C ALA A 24 -5.96 -10.28 -13.57
N LEU A 25 -5.34 -11.44 -13.84
CA LEU A 25 -4.98 -12.43 -12.83
C LEU A 25 -3.84 -11.97 -11.92
N LYS A 26 -3.01 -11.03 -12.37
CA LYS A 26 -1.94 -10.44 -11.55
C LYS A 26 -2.41 -9.22 -10.75
N LEU A 27 -3.60 -8.68 -11.02
CA LEU A 27 -4.13 -7.54 -10.28
C LEU A 27 -4.95 -7.97 -9.04
N PRO A 28 -4.85 -7.24 -7.91
CA PRO A 28 -3.92 -6.13 -7.68
C PRO A 28 -2.46 -6.62 -7.65
N ALA A 29 -1.53 -5.76 -8.08
CA ALA A 29 -0.10 -6.05 -8.17
C ALA A 29 0.70 -5.04 -7.33
N PRO A 30 0.61 -5.09 -5.98
CA PRO A 30 1.22 -4.10 -5.10
C PRO A 30 2.74 -4.02 -5.28
N GLY A 31 3.26 -2.80 -5.32
CA GLY A 31 4.68 -2.55 -5.44
C GLY A 31 5.29 -2.91 -6.79
N VAL A 32 4.53 -2.86 -7.88
CA VAL A 32 5.00 -3.19 -9.23
C VAL A 32 4.98 -1.96 -10.13
N LEU A 33 6.08 -1.72 -10.86
CA LEU A 33 6.09 -0.68 -11.91
C LEU A 33 5.32 -1.14 -13.16
N LEU A 34 4.59 -0.23 -13.80
CA LEU A 34 3.79 -0.51 -15.00
C LEU A 34 4.62 -1.16 -16.14
N PRO A 35 5.85 -0.71 -16.45
CA PRO A 35 6.69 -1.38 -17.46
C PRO A 35 7.13 -2.80 -17.07
N VAL A 36 7.28 -3.06 -15.76
CA VAL A 36 7.60 -4.40 -15.23
C VAL A 36 6.39 -5.32 -15.38
N LEU A 37 5.19 -4.84 -15.03
CA LEU A 37 3.95 -5.57 -15.25
C LEU A 37 3.76 -5.89 -16.74
N ALA A 38 3.93 -4.90 -17.62
CA ALA A 38 3.81 -5.05 -19.06
C ALA A 38 4.78 -6.11 -19.62
N SER A 39 6.07 -6.02 -19.28
CA SER A 39 7.08 -7.00 -19.68
C SER A 39 6.73 -8.41 -19.20
N SER A 40 6.25 -8.54 -17.96
CA SER A 40 5.93 -9.84 -17.36
C SER A 40 4.67 -10.50 -17.94
N CYS A 41 3.81 -9.74 -18.62
CA CYS A 41 2.53 -10.21 -19.16
C CYS A 41 2.55 -10.35 -20.69
N ALA A 42 3.32 -9.51 -21.37
CA ALA A 42 3.32 -9.40 -22.82
C ALA A 42 4.73 -9.44 -23.46
N GLY A 43 5.79 -9.53 -22.66
CA GLY A 43 7.17 -9.54 -23.15
C GLY A 43 7.68 -8.17 -23.64
N ASP A 44 6.88 -7.11 -23.49
CA ASP A 44 7.19 -5.75 -23.93
C ASP A 44 6.88 -4.74 -22.81
N PRO A 45 7.87 -3.95 -22.34
CA PRO A 45 7.68 -2.94 -21.30
C PRO A 45 6.71 -1.82 -21.69
N HIS A 46 6.44 -1.62 -22.98
CA HIS A 46 5.56 -0.57 -23.48
C HIS A 46 4.14 -1.06 -23.76
N ALA A 47 3.85 -2.35 -23.60
CA ALA A 47 2.55 -2.92 -23.97
C ALA A 47 1.36 -2.36 -23.15
N LEU A 48 1.61 -1.72 -22.01
CA LEU A 48 0.60 -1.05 -21.18
C LEU A 48 0.63 0.49 -21.30
N ASP A 49 1.41 1.04 -22.24
CA ASP A 49 1.49 2.49 -22.45
C ASP A 49 0.19 3.06 -23.03
N PRO A 50 -0.12 4.34 -22.75
CA PRO A 50 -1.33 4.98 -23.30
C PRO A 50 -1.35 4.96 -24.82
N GLY A 51 -2.40 4.35 -25.38
CA GLY A 51 -2.57 4.20 -26.83
C GLY A 51 -2.47 2.75 -27.30
N GLU A 52 -1.85 1.88 -26.50
CA GLU A 52 -1.73 0.47 -26.84
C GLU A 52 -3.07 -0.29 -26.71
N PRO A 53 -3.32 -1.28 -27.59
CA PRO A 53 -4.49 -2.15 -27.51
C PRO A 53 -4.64 -2.85 -26.16
N LEU A 54 -3.53 -3.38 -25.62
CA LEU A 54 -3.52 -4.10 -24.35
C LEU A 54 -3.81 -3.15 -23.19
N ALA A 55 -3.20 -1.96 -23.17
CA ALA A 55 -3.45 -0.94 -22.16
C ALA A 55 -4.95 -0.61 -22.01
N SER A 56 -5.67 -0.45 -23.13
CA SER A 56 -7.09 -0.11 -23.14
C SER A 56 -7.99 -1.18 -22.51
N LEU A 57 -7.61 -2.46 -22.64
CA LEU A 57 -8.35 -3.58 -22.06
C LEU A 57 -7.91 -3.85 -20.63
N ALA A 58 -6.61 -3.74 -20.34
CA ALA A 58 -6.05 -3.85 -19.01
C ALA A 58 -6.62 -2.80 -18.04
N LEU A 59 -6.84 -1.56 -18.50
CA LEU A 59 -7.52 -0.52 -17.71
C LEU A 59 -8.94 -0.92 -17.28
N ARG A 60 -9.64 -1.76 -18.06
CA ARG A 60 -10.95 -2.29 -17.66
C ARG A 60 -10.85 -3.32 -16.56
N ALA A 61 -9.83 -4.18 -16.63
CA ALA A 61 -9.54 -5.12 -15.56
C ALA A 61 -9.16 -4.38 -14.27
N ALA A 62 -8.26 -3.38 -14.36
CA ALA A 62 -7.90 -2.53 -13.23
C ALA A 62 -9.11 -1.81 -12.64
N ALA A 63 -9.97 -1.22 -13.48
CA ALA A 63 -11.20 -0.56 -13.03
C ALA A 63 -12.14 -1.53 -12.30
N ALA A 64 -12.30 -2.75 -12.80
CA ALA A 64 -13.11 -3.77 -12.14
C ALA A 64 -12.53 -4.17 -10.77
N VAL A 65 -11.20 -4.32 -10.67
CA VAL A 65 -10.50 -4.64 -9.41
C VAL A 65 -10.63 -3.48 -8.40
N ALA A 66 -10.49 -2.24 -8.86
CA ALA A 66 -10.61 -1.04 -8.03
C ALA A 66 -12.08 -0.62 -7.76
N GLY A 67 -13.07 -1.30 -8.33
CA GLY A 67 -14.49 -0.96 -8.18
C GLY A 67 -14.93 0.31 -8.93
N TRP A 68 -14.17 0.78 -9.92
CA TRP A 68 -14.52 1.94 -10.73
C TRP A 68 -15.62 1.61 -11.74
N THR A 69 -16.69 2.40 -11.75
CA THR A 69 -17.79 2.27 -12.71
C THR A 69 -17.52 2.97 -14.03
N GLN A 70 -16.62 3.96 -14.04
CA GLN A 70 -16.24 4.74 -15.23
C GLN A 70 -14.75 4.60 -15.50
N LEU A 71 -14.39 4.47 -16.79
CA LEU A 71 -12.99 4.40 -17.18
C LEU A 71 -12.34 5.79 -17.17
N PRO A 72 -11.05 5.87 -16.81
CA PRO A 72 -10.34 7.15 -16.76
C PRO A 72 -10.16 7.78 -18.15
N GLY A 73 -10.68 9.00 -18.32
CA GLY A 73 -10.50 9.79 -19.54
C GLY A 73 -9.16 10.55 -19.61
N THR A 74 -8.57 10.89 -18.47
CA THR A 74 -7.35 11.70 -18.39
C THR A 74 -6.12 10.86 -18.03
N ALA A 75 -4.92 11.36 -18.34
CA ALA A 75 -3.67 10.72 -17.93
C ALA A 75 -3.55 10.62 -16.40
N ALA A 76 -3.93 11.67 -15.68
CA ALA A 76 -3.93 11.67 -14.22
C ALA A 76 -4.87 10.60 -13.62
N ALA A 77 -6.09 10.47 -14.14
CA ALA A 77 -7.02 9.45 -13.69
C ALA A 77 -6.54 8.02 -14.02
N ARG A 78 -5.83 7.82 -15.15
CA ARG A 78 -5.20 6.53 -15.48
C ARG A 78 -4.11 6.16 -14.48
N ARG A 79 -3.23 7.10 -14.14
CA ARG A 79 -2.18 6.86 -13.11
C ARG A 79 -2.80 6.54 -11.77
N ARG A 80 -3.83 7.28 -11.37
CA ARG A 80 -4.58 7.01 -10.13
C ARG A 80 -5.16 5.59 -10.11
N LEU A 81 -5.82 5.18 -11.19
CA LEU A 81 -6.39 3.84 -11.27
C LEU A 81 -5.31 2.75 -11.15
N TRP A 82 -4.16 2.92 -11.83
CA TRP A 82 -3.04 1.98 -11.69
C TRP A 82 -2.53 1.92 -10.26
N SER A 83 -2.34 3.08 -9.61
CA SER A 83 -1.88 3.16 -8.23
C SER A 83 -2.85 2.48 -7.25
N GLU A 84 -4.17 2.63 -7.45
CA GLU A 84 -5.18 1.98 -6.59
C GLU A 84 -5.17 0.44 -6.70
N VAL A 85 -4.63 -0.12 -7.78
CA VAL A 85 -4.40 -1.57 -7.94
C VAL A 85 -2.94 -1.96 -7.68
N GLY A 86 -2.16 -1.08 -7.06
CA GLY A 86 -0.79 -1.34 -6.62
C GLY A 86 0.29 -1.15 -7.68
N VAL A 87 -0.06 -0.63 -8.86
CA VAL A 87 0.84 -0.47 -10.00
C VAL A 87 1.26 0.98 -10.16
N ASP A 88 2.56 1.26 -10.08
CA ASP A 88 3.09 2.61 -10.26
C ASP A 88 3.58 2.84 -11.69
N CYS A 89 3.22 3.97 -12.32
CA CYS A 89 3.65 4.25 -13.69
C CYS A 89 5.15 4.56 -13.81
N ASP A 90 5.74 5.20 -12.81
CA ASP A 90 7.13 5.62 -12.83
C ASP A 90 7.70 5.84 -11.40
N PRO A 91 9.04 5.82 -11.22
CA PRO A 91 9.66 5.96 -9.89
C PRO A 91 9.55 7.34 -9.22
N LEU A 92 9.12 8.40 -9.93
CA LEU A 92 8.91 9.72 -9.34
C LEU A 92 7.50 9.87 -8.79
N SER A 93 6.52 9.22 -9.44
CA SER A 93 5.14 9.15 -8.97
C SER A 93 4.97 8.12 -7.85
N ALA A 94 5.74 7.03 -7.86
CA ALA A 94 5.78 6.06 -6.75
C ALA A 94 6.39 6.72 -5.51
N GLN A 95 5.60 6.90 -4.46
CA GLN A 95 6.04 7.56 -3.22
C GLN A 95 5.43 6.92 -1.98
N VAL A 96 6.03 7.19 -0.83
CA VAL A 96 5.55 6.76 0.49
C VAL A 96 5.63 7.91 1.48
N LEU A 97 4.64 8.03 2.35
CA LEU A 97 4.61 9.01 3.43
C LEU A 97 5.26 8.41 4.68
N VAL A 98 6.18 9.15 5.31
CA VAL A 98 6.85 8.71 6.54
C VAL A 98 6.85 9.81 7.59
N LEU A 99 6.93 9.41 8.87
CA LEU A 99 7.09 10.28 10.04
C LEU A 99 8.07 9.63 11.01
N GLY A 100 8.91 10.42 11.69
CA GLY A 100 9.81 9.92 12.74
C GLY A 100 10.93 8.99 12.27
N LEU A 101 11.04 8.70 10.96
CA LEU A 101 12.01 7.76 10.41
C LEU A 101 13.43 8.36 10.42
N ARG A 102 14.34 7.73 11.17
CA ARG A 102 15.73 8.18 11.33
C ARG A 102 16.68 7.13 10.75
N LEU A 103 17.02 7.29 9.46
CA LEU A 103 17.99 6.40 8.80
C LEU A 103 19.41 6.64 9.33
N GLN A 104 20.23 5.60 9.31
CA GLN A 104 21.67 5.65 9.58
C GLN A 104 22.45 6.25 8.39
N GLY A 105 23.70 6.62 8.63
CA GLY A 105 24.60 7.16 7.61
C GLY A 105 24.34 8.62 7.25
N ASP A 106 25.04 9.11 6.22
CA ASP A 106 25.05 10.53 5.85
C ASP A 106 24.72 10.75 4.36
N MET A 107 23.91 9.86 3.78
CA MET A 107 23.33 10.14 2.47
C MET A 107 22.26 11.23 2.57
N LEU A 108 22.00 11.92 1.45
CA LEU A 108 21.07 13.06 1.40
C LEU A 108 19.70 12.72 2.00
N LEU A 109 19.14 11.57 1.63
CA LEU A 109 17.85 11.12 2.16
C LEU A 109 17.89 10.91 3.67
N ALA A 110 18.96 10.32 4.20
CA ALA A 110 19.11 10.05 5.63
C ALA A 110 19.16 11.36 6.44
N ARG A 111 19.89 12.37 5.96
CA ARG A 111 19.89 13.71 6.58
C ARG A 111 18.50 14.36 6.59
N HIS A 112 17.85 14.45 5.43
CA HIS A 112 16.53 15.07 5.33
C HIS A 112 15.47 14.36 6.18
N LEU A 113 15.53 13.03 6.26
CA LEU A 113 14.61 12.28 7.11
C LEU A 113 14.88 12.50 8.60
N ARG A 114 16.15 12.62 9.03
CA ARG A 114 16.46 13.00 10.41
C ARG A 114 16.00 14.42 10.74
N GLU A 115 16.21 15.39 9.86
CA GLU A 115 15.74 16.77 10.03
C GLU A 115 14.21 16.83 10.14
N ALA A 116 13.49 16.14 9.24
CA ALA A 116 12.03 16.04 9.30
C ALA A 116 11.57 15.34 10.59
N ALA A 117 12.23 14.25 10.99
CA ALA A 117 11.93 13.55 12.24
C ALA A 117 12.25 14.38 13.48
N GLU A 118 13.20 15.32 13.45
CA GLU A 118 13.47 16.27 14.55
C GLU A 118 12.41 17.37 14.63
N ALA A 119 11.96 17.87 13.48
CA ALA A 119 10.85 18.81 13.40
C ALA A 119 9.49 18.18 13.75
N GLY A 120 9.38 16.85 13.69
CA GLY A 120 8.11 16.15 13.86
C GLY A 120 7.20 16.24 12.62
N GLU A 121 7.77 16.55 11.46
CA GLU A 121 7.01 16.79 10.23
C GLU A 121 7.00 15.56 9.32
N PRO A 122 5.81 15.13 8.82
CA PRO A 122 5.73 14.07 7.83
C PRO A 122 6.43 14.45 6.52
N ARG A 123 7.06 13.45 5.87
CA ARG A 123 7.78 13.65 4.60
C ARG A 123 7.40 12.58 3.58
N ARG A 124 7.23 13.00 2.32
CA ARG A 124 7.12 12.08 1.17
C ARG A 124 8.50 11.67 0.70
N VAL A 125 8.67 10.39 0.42
CA VAL A 125 9.88 9.83 -0.19
C VAL A 125 9.50 9.15 -1.50
N THR A 126 10.11 9.57 -2.60
CA THR A 126 9.91 8.91 -3.89
C THR A 126 10.70 7.60 -3.97
N LEU A 127 10.26 6.66 -4.82
CA LEU A 127 11.02 5.44 -5.11
C LEU A 127 12.42 5.79 -5.63
N ARG A 128 12.54 6.84 -6.45
CA ARG A 128 13.85 7.31 -6.93
C ARG A 128 14.80 7.69 -5.80
N GLU A 129 14.35 8.41 -4.78
CA GLU A 129 15.19 8.76 -3.63
C GLU A 129 15.56 7.51 -2.82
N ALA A 130 14.59 6.65 -2.52
CA ALA A 130 14.79 5.45 -1.72
C ALA A 130 15.71 4.43 -2.42
N ALA A 131 15.57 4.23 -3.73
CA ALA A 131 16.39 3.33 -4.52
C ALA A 131 17.85 3.81 -4.69
N ARG A 132 18.14 5.07 -4.40
CA ARG A 132 19.49 5.66 -4.49
C ARG A 132 20.13 5.90 -3.12
N SER A 133 19.51 5.42 -2.07
CA SER A 133 19.95 5.63 -0.69
C SER A 133 20.18 4.29 0.01
N GLU A 134 21.06 4.28 1.00
CA GLU A 134 21.15 3.19 1.95
C GLU A 134 20.01 3.35 2.96
N ILE A 135 19.08 2.38 2.96
CA ILE A 135 17.95 2.35 3.88
C ILE A 135 18.31 1.41 5.02
N ALA A 136 18.81 1.98 6.10
CA ALA A 136 19.20 1.24 7.30
C ALA A 136 18.78 1.98 8.57
N VAL A 137 18.35 1.22 9.56
CA VAL A 137 18.15 1.66 10.94
C VAL A 137 18.91 0.71 11.86
N ALA A 138 19.11 1.08 13.13
CA ALA A 138 19.69 0.15 14.09
C ALA A 138 18.83 -1.11 14.19
N SER A 139 19.45 -2.29 14.25
CA SER A 139 18.70 -3.54 14.40
C SER A 139 17.82 -3.49 15.65
N GLY A 140 16.58 -3.98 15.53
CA GLY A 140 15.58 -3.91 16.59
C GLY A 140 14.81 -2.59 16.66
N THR A 141 15.16 -1.56 15.88
CA THR A 141 14.40 -0.29 15.84
C THR A 141 12.93 -0.59 15.49
N PRO A 142 11.97 -0.17 16.33
CA PRO A 142 10.55 -0.33 16.01
C PRO A 142 10.18 0.59 14.84
N VAL A 143 9.54 -0.01 13.83
CA VAL A 143 8.98 0.73 12.69
C VAL A 143 7.52 0.29 12.53
N PHE A 144 6.62 1.24 12.59
CA PHE A 144 5.19 1.02 12.45
C PHE A 144 4.74 1.33 11.03
N ALA A 145 3.74 0.62 10.55
CA ALA A 145 3.06 0.89 9.29
C ALA A 145 1.55 1.02 9.52
N CYS A 146 0.96 2.09 9.00
CA CYS A 146 -0.49 2.33 9.00
C CYS A 146 -1.00 2.48 7.56
N GLU A 147 -2.29 2.29 7.33
CA GLU A 147 -2.88 2.53 6.01
C GLU A 147 -3.19 4.02 5.80
N ASN A 148 -3.67 4.68 6.84
CA ASN A 148 -4.38 5.94 6.75
C ASN A 148 -3.51 7.15 7.14
N PRO A 149 -3.43 8.20 6.28
CA PRO A 149 -2.66 9.40 6.58
C PRO A 149 -3.19 10.18 7.79
N ALA A 150 -4.44 9.99 8.21
CA ALA A 150 -4.99 10.58 9.44
C ALA A 150 -4.21 10.14 10.69
N VAL A 151 -3.72 8.89 10.72
CA VAL A 151 -2.86 8.37 11.80
C VAL A 151 -1.54 9.15 11.83
N VAL A 152 -0.94 9.41 10.67
CA VAL A 152 0.30 10.18 10.55
C VAL A 152 0.11 11.62 11.02
N SER A 153 -0.97 12.28 10.60
CA SER A 153 -1.27 13.65 11.01
C SER A 153 -1.42 13.74 12.53
N ALA A 154 -2.23 12.84 13.11
CA ALA A 154 -2.44 12.83 14.56
C ALA A 154 -1.15 12.49 15.32
N ALA A 155 -0.30 11.61 14.78
CA ALA A 155 0.99 11.28 15.39
C ALA A 155 1.98 12.45 15.35
N ALA A 156 2.00 13.22 14.26
CA ALA A 156 2.80 14.44 14.15
C ALA A 156 2.35 15.48 15.18
N ASP A 157 1.05 15.70 15.32
CA ASP A 157 0.49 16.67 16.27
C ASP A 157 0.76 16.29 17.75
N VAL A 158 0.65 15.00 18.08
CA VAL A 158 0.79 14.52 19.47
C VAL A 158 2.24 14.31 19.90
N HIS A 159 3.06 13.70 19.04
CA HIS A 159 4.41 13.29 19.42
C HIS A 159 5.50 14.22 18.87
N SER A 160 5.22 14.96 17.80
CA SER A 160 6.18 15.82 17.12
C SER A 160 7.52 15.07 16.91
N GLY A 161 8.66 15.67 17.26
CA GLY A 161 9.98 15.09 17.05
C GLY A 161 10.30 13.81 17.86
N ARG A 162 9.36 13.37 18.72
CA ARG A 162 9.44 12.15 19.55
C ARG A 162 8.59 11.01 19.01
N CYS A 163 8.04 11.12 17.80
CA CYS A 163 7.30 10.01 17.19
C CYS A 163 8.27 8.87 16.83
N ALA A 164 7.88 7.63 17.12
CA ALA A 164 8.52 6.45 16.57
C ALA A 164 8.42 6.46 15.03
N ALA A 165 9.28 5.68 14.37
CA ALA A 165 9.27 5.59 12.91
C ALA A 165 7.93 5.01 12.42
N LEU A 166 7.22 5.78 11.60
CA LEU A 166 5.92 5.44 11.04
C LEU A 166 5.97 5.56 9.50
N VAL A 167 5.46 4.54 8.81
CA VAL A 167 5.33 4.47 7.36
C VAL A 167 3.84 4.36 7.01
N CYS A 168 3.33 5.26 6.19
CA CYS A 168 1.92 5.24 5.78
C CYS A 168 1.79 4.70 4.36
N LEU A 169 0.94 3.68 4.20
CA LEU A 169 0.76 2.92 2.98
C LEU A 169 -0.19 3.61 2.00
N GLU A 170 -1.17 4.36 2.50
CA GLU A 170 -2.22 5.05 1.73
C GLU A 170 -3.02 4.09 0.84
N GLY A 171 -3.46 2.99 1.44
CA GLY A 171 -4.14 1.89 0.76
C GLY A 171 -3.17 0.80 0.30
N VAL A 172 -3.34 0.33 -0.93
CA VAL A 172 -2.48 -0.71 -1.52
C VAL A 172 -1.03 -0.18 -1.60
N PRO A 173 -0.04 -0.86 -0.99
CA PRO A 173 1.32 -0.35 -0.90
C PRO A 173 1.94 -0.03 -2.26
N SER A 174 2.48 1.19 -2.38
CA SER A 174 3.26 1.60 -3.55
C SER A 174 4.60 0.86 -3.64
N THR A 175 5.24 0.94 -4.79
CA THR A 175 6.59 0.40 -5.02
C THR A 175 7.60 1.06 -4.09
N ALA A 176 7.43 2.36 -3.80
CA ALA A 176 8.27 3.08 -2.84
C ALA A 176 8.08 2.54 -1.41
N ALA A 177 6.82 2.29 -0.99
CA ALA A 177 6.53 1.74 0.32
C ALA A 177 7.10 0.32 0.49
N MET A 178 6.87 -0.56 -0.49
CA MET A 178 7.40 -1.93 -0.47
C MET A 178 8.93 -1.97 -0.50
N HIS A 179 9.57 -1.11 -1.30
CA HIS A 179 11.03 -0.98 -1.33
C HIS A 179 11.58 -0.52 0.02
N LEU A 180 10.98 0.53 0.60
CA LEU A 180 11.39 1.08 1.89
C LEU A 180 11.24 0.04 3.01
N LEU A 181 10.06 -0.56 3.16
CA LEU A 181 9.77 -1.54 4.21
C LEU A 181 10.63 -2.81 4.06
N GLY A 182 10.81 -3.30 2.82
CA GLY A 182 11.68 -4.44 2.55
C GLY A 182 13.14 -4.19 2.93
N ALA A 183 13.66 -2.99 2.64
CA ALA A 183 15.02 -2.63 3.03
C ALA A 183 15.18 -2.44 4.55
N LEU A 184 14.20 -1.82 5.22
CA LEU A 184 14.17 -1.73 6.68
C LEU A 184 14.12 -3.13 7.34
N ALA A 185 13.29 -4.03 6.84
CA ALA A 185 13.25 -5.42 7.29
C ALA A 185 14.60 -6.12 7.10
N GLY A 186 15.22 -5.93 5.93
CA GLY A 186 16.52 -6.52 5.57
C GLY A 186 17.67 -6.06 6.46
N THR A 187 17.56 -4.87 7.08
CA THR A 187 18.53 -4.33 8.05
C THR A 187 18.16 -4.64 9.51
N GLY A 188 17.08 -5.40 9.73
CA GLY A 188 16.69 -5.89 11.05
C GLY A 188 15.77 -4.95 11.83
N ALA A 189 15.06 -4.04 11.17
CA ALA A 189 13.98 -3.27 11.82
C ALA A 189 12.89 -4.21 12.34
N SER A 190 12.29 -3.87 13.49
CA SER A 190 11.14 -4.58 14.06
C SER A 190 9.85 -3.97 13.52
N LEU A 191 9.38 -4.49 12.39
CA LEU A 191 8.21 -3.97 11.70
C LEU A 191 6.90 -4.42 12.33
N ARG A 192 5.94 -3.50 12.42
CA ARG A 192 4.55 -3.81 12.78
C ARG A 192 3.59 -3.11 11.85
N VAL A 193 2.46 -3.73 11.51
CA VAL A 193 1.48 -3.19 10.56
C VAL A 193 0.07 -3.17 11.15
N HIS A 194 -0.62 -2.06 10.94
CA HIS A 194 -2.05 -1.87 11.15
C HIS A 194 -2.67 -1.34 9.86
N ALA A 195 -3.95 -1.60 9.69
CA ALA A 195 -4.77 -1.09 8.62
C ALA A 195 -6.22 -1.03 9.11
N ASP A 196 -7.15 -0.54 8.29
CA ASP A 196 -8.56 -0.60 8.63
C ASP A 196 -8.99 -2.05 8.93
N PHE A 197 -9.87 -2.24 9.91
CA PHE A 197 -10.53 -3.52 10.12
C PHE A 197 -11.61 -3.74 9.05
N ASP A 198 -11.16 -4.03 7.84
CA ASP A 198 -11.99 -4.47 6.73
C ASP A 198 -11.27 -5.54 5.89
N TRP A 199 -11.92 -6.04 4.84
CA TRP A 199 -11.31 -7.07 4.02
C TRP A 199 -10.11 -6.58 3.19
N ALA A 200 -10.03 -5.29 2.88
CA ALA A 200 -8.91 -4.69 2.17
C ALA A 200 -7.70 -4.53 3.11
N GLY A 201 -7.89 -4.00 4.31
CA GLY A 201 -6.86 -3.86 5.35
C GLY A 201 -6.24 -5.20 5.74
N LEU A 202 -7.04 -6.29 5.83
CA LEU A 202 -6.49 -7.64 6.01
C LEU A 202 -5.58 -8.06 4.86
N ARG A 203 -5.95 -7.78 3.60
CA ARG A 203 -5.13 -8.10 2.42
C ARG A 203 -3.85 -7.28 2.36
N ILE A 204 -3.95 -5.97 2.60
CA ILE A 204 -2.82 -5.04 2.60
C ILE A 204 -1.81 -5.45 3.68
N SER A 205 -2.28 -5.67 4.90
CA SER A 205 -1.42 -6.09 6.02
C SER A 205 -0.81 -7.47 5.79
N ALA A 206 -1.55 -8.42 5.21
CA ALA A 206 -1.00 -9.74 4.86
C ALA A 206 0.11 -9.66 3.81
N LEU A 207 -0.02 -8.78 2.82
CA LEU A 207 1.04 -8.53 1.82
C LEU A 207 2.29 -7.96 2.49
N VAL A 208 2.14 -6.94 3.33
CA VAL A 208 3.27 -6.33 4.06
C VAL A 208 3.93 -7.37 4.96
N ALA A 209 3.16 -8.12 5.73
CA ALA A 209 3.66 -9.18 6.60
C ALA A 209 4.39 -10.29 5.82
N GLN A 210 3.88 -10.70 4.65
CA GLN A 210 4.53 -11.70 3.81
C GLN A 210 5.89 -11.21 3.31
N ALA A 211 5.98 -9.95 2.87
CA ALA A 211 7.20 -9.39 2.30
C ALA A 211 8.27 -9.05 3.36
N THR A 212 7.85 -8.71 4.57
CA THR A 212 8.73 -8.08 5.58
C THR A 212 8.77 -8.78 6.92
N ARG A 213 7.92 -9.79 7.13
CA ARG A 213 7.66 -10.42 8.43
C ARG A 213 7.16 -9.45 9.51
N ALA A 214 6.52 -8.35 9.10
CA ALA A 214 5.87 -7.43 10.03
C ALA A 214 4.86 -8.16 10.93
N ALA A 215 4.89 -7.86 12.22
CA ALA A 215 3.90 -8.34 13.19
C ALA A 215 2.61 -7.51 13.12
N PRO A 216 1.44 -8.04 13.53
CA PRO A 216 0.25 -7.22 13.67
C PRO A 216 0.46 -6.17 14.77
N TRP A 217 0.09 -4.93 14.49
CA TRP A 217 0.07 -3.83 15.46
C TRP A 217 -1.36 -3.58 15.88
N ARG A 218 -1.78 -4.04 17.07
CA ARG A 218 -3.18 -3.91 17.54
C ARG A 218 -4.20 -4.34 16.49
N PHE A 219 -3.90 -5.41 15.78
CA PHE A 219 -4.67 -5.87 14.62
C PHE A 219 -5.11 -7.31 14.81
N GLY A 220 -5.53 -7.68 16.03
CA GLY A 220 -6.09 -8.99 16.36
C GLY A 220 -7.61 -8.94 16.60
N ALA A 221 -8.19 -10.11 16.86
CA ALA A 221 -9.61 -10.26 17.13
C ALA A 221 -10.06 -9.49 18.39
N ASP A 222 -9.22 -9.47 19.42
CA ASP A 222 -9.51 -8.75 20.65
C ASP A 222 -9.46 -7.23 20.46
N ASP A 223 -8.52 -6.73 19.65
CA ASP A 223 -8.46 -5.32 19.28
C ASP A 223 -9.73 -4.90 18.50
N TYR A 224 -10.18 -5.73 17.55
CA TYR A 224 -11.42 -5.48 16.81
C TYR A 224 -12.65 -5.46 17.73
N ARG A 225 -12.79 -6.44 18.63
CA ARG A 225 -13.92 -6.47 19.58
C ARG A 225 -13.89 -5.28 20.54
N ALA A 226 -12.70 -4.88 21.00
CA ALA A 226 -12.54 -3.70 21.84
C ALA A 226 -13.00 -2.43 21.09
N ALA A 227 -12.62 -2.30 19.81
CA ALA A 227 -13.05 -1.18 18.98
C ALA A 227 -14.58 -1.13 18.80
N LEU A 228 -15.23 -2.29 18.57
CA LEU A 228 -16.69 -2.37 18.51
C LEU A 228 -17.38 -1.94 19.81
N GLY A 229 -16.78 -2.27 20.96
CA GLY A 229 -17.27 -1.87 22.27
C GLY A 229 -17.33 -0.34 22.48
N GLY A 230 -16.54 0.42 21.72
CA GLY A 230 -16.56 1.89 21.71
C GLY A 230 -17.78 2.51 21.03
N GLY A 231 -18.65 1.71 20.39
CA GLY A 231 -19.90 2.14 19.78
C GLY A 231 -19.75 2.99 18.50
N ARG A 232 -18.52 3.16 18.02
CA ARG A 232 -18.21 3.76 16.71
C ARG A 232 -17.71 2.64 15.81
N HIS A 233 -18.33 2.49 14.65
CA HIS A 233 -17.91 1.56 13.60
C HIS A 233 -18.13 2.23 12.24
N GLY A 234 -17.46 1.70 11.23
CA GLY A 234 -17.64 2.07 9.84
C GLY A 234 -18.92 1.49 9.22
N PRO A 235 -19.03 1.55 7.88
CA PRO A 235 -20.11 0.92 7.13
C PRO A 235 -20.09 -0.61 7.26
N ALA A 236 -21.13 -1.25 6.71
CA ALA A 236 -21.14 -2.69 6.55
C ALA A 236 -19.93 -3.16 5.72
N LEU A 237 -19.34 -4.30 6.10
CA LEU A 237 -18.26 -4.91 5.33
C LEU A 237 -18.73 -5.20 3.90
N SER A 238 -17.87 -4.90 2.93
CA SER A 238 -18.16 -5.09 1.51
C SER A 238 -17.00 -5.75 0.78
N GLY A 239 -17.30 -6.35 -0.38
CA GLY A 239 -16.32 -7.08 -1.18
C GLY A 239 -16.06 -8.51 -0.68
N ARG A 240 -14.99 -9.11 -1.19
CA ARG A 240 -14.65 -10.52 -0.91
C ARG A 240 -14.02 -10.66 0.48
N PRO A 241 -14.49 -11.60 1.33
CA PRO A 241 -13.85 -11.91 2.60
C PRO A 241 -12.38 -12.29 2.43
N ALA A 242 -11.56 -11.93 3.42
CA ALA A 242 -10.13 -12.22 3.46
C ALA A 242 -9.77 -12.91 4.78
N PRO A 243 -8.83 -13.88 4.77
CA PRO A 243 -8.31 -14.45 6.00
C PRO A 243 -7.35 -13.46 6.69
N SER A 244 -7.13 -13.67 7.99
CA SER A 244 -6.08 -13.01 8.76
C SER A 244 -4.99 -14.05 9.07
N PRO A 245 -3.78 -13.93 8.49
CA PRO A 245 -2.73 -14.94 8.66
C PRO A 245 -2.05 -14.92 10.04
N TRP A 246 -2.24 -13.87 10.84
CA TRP A 246 -1.68 -13.77 12.19
C TRP A 246 -2.69 -14.10 13.30
N ASP A 247 -3.99 -14.05 13.00
CA ASP A 247 -5.07 -14.37 13.95
C ASP A 247 -6.35 -14.77 13.19
N GLU A 248 -6.62 -16.07 13.11
CA GLU A 248 -7.83 -16.60 12.45
C GLU A 248 -9.14 -16.08 13.09
N GLY A 249 -9.10 -15.77 14.39
CA GLY A 249 -10.24 -15.25 15.14
C GLY A 249 -10.69 -13.88 14.67
N LEU A 250 -9.80 -13.08 14.07
CA LEU A 250 -10.11 -11.74 13.59
C LEU A 250 -11.09 -11.77 12.42
N ALA A 251 -10.77 -12.55 11.38
CA ALA A 251 -11.64 -12.68 10.21
C ALA A 251 -13.02 -13.24 10.60
N HIS A 252 -13.07 -14.17 11.55
CA HIS A 252 -14.32 -14.70 12.08
C HIS A 252 -15.13 -13.64 12.84
N ALA A 253 -14.48 -12.86 13.71
CA ALA A 253 -15.13 -11.79 14.46
C ALA A 253 -15.70 -10.71 13.52
N MET A 254 -14.94 -10.32 12.49
CA MET A 254 -15.38 -9.37 11.46
C MET A 254 -16.57 -9.90 10.67
N ALA A 255 -16.53 -11.17 10.25
CA ALA A 255 -17.66 -11.79 9.54
C ALA A 255 -18.92 -11.87 10.41
N GLY A 256 -18.77 -12.14 11.72
CA GLY A 256 -19.88 -12.22 12.66
C GLY A 256 -20.53 -10.86 12.97
N ALA A 257 -19.73 -9.81 13.10
CA ALA A 257 -20.23 -8.45 13.37
C ALA A 257 -20.69 -7.72 12.10
N GLY A 258 -20.07 -7.99 10.95
CA GLY A 258 -20.49 -7.49 9.65
C GLY A 258 -20.18 -6.01 9.39
N VAL A 259 -19.36 -5.36 10.22
CA VAL A 259 -19.04 -3.91 10.12
C VAL A 259 -17.54 -3.69 10.05
N SER A 260 -17.10 -2.69 9.28
CA SER A 260 -15.69 -2.27 9.29
C SER A 260 -15.39 -1.37 10.49
N VAL A 261 -14.11 -1.23 10.84
CA VAL A 261 -13.64 -0.20 11.78
C VAL A 261 -12.45 0.53 11.13
N PRO A 262 -12.64 1.77 10.67
CA PRO A 262 -11.56 2.60 10.14
C PRO A 262 -10.51 2.94 11.21
N GLU A 263 -9.26 3.14 10.78
CA GLU A 263 -8.14 3.52 11.64
C GLU A 263 -8.43 4.77 12.48
N GLU A 264 -9.20 5.75 11.97
CA GLU A 264 -9.58 6.96 12.70
C GLU A 264 -10.31 6.69 14.01
N GLN A 265 -10.99 5.54 14.11
CA GLN A 265 -11.75 5.16 15.30
C GLN A 265 -10.88 4.53 16.38
N VAL A 266 -9.65 4.13 16.03
CA VAL A 266 -8.68 3.53 16.95
C VAL A 266 -7.40 4.35 17.08
N ILE A 267 -7.31 5.53 16.44
CA ILE A 267 -6.14 6.43 16.46
C ILE A 267 -5.59 6.59 17.88
N GLU A 268 -6.42 6.87 18.88
CA GLU A 268 -5.93 7.10 20.25
C GLU A 268 -5.09 5.93 20.79
N HIS A 269 -5.48 4.68 20.50
CA HIS A 269 -4.73 3.49 20.92
C HIS A 269 -3.45 3.31 20.12
N LEU A 270 -3.48 3.60 18.81
CA LEU A 270 -2.30 3.56 17.96
C LEU A 270 -1.27 4.60 18.42
N LEU A 271 -1.71 5.84 18.70
CA LEU A 271 -0.83 6.91 19.16
C LEU A 271 -0.08 6.55 20.44
N HIS A 272 -0.67 5.81 21.37
CA HIS A 272 0.03 5.40 22.59
C HIS A 272 1.29 4.56 22.31
N ASP A 273 1.28 3.75 21.26
CA ASP A 273 2.42 2.89 20.90
C ASP A 273 3.50 3.64 20.09
N LEU A 274 3.17 4.82 19.55
CA LEU A 274 4.06 5.64 18.74
C LEU A 274 4.94 6.60 19.53
N ALA A 275 4.84 6.62 20.86
CA ALA A 275 5.78 7.37 21.69
C ALA A 275 7.18 6.73 21.59
N ALA A 276 8.19 7.48 21.10
CA ALA A 276 9.56 6.99 21.08
C ALA A 276 10.04 6.66 22.50
N THR A 277 10.74 5.53 22.63
CA THR A 277 11.40 5.10 23.87
C THR A 277 12.79 5.71 23.97
#